data_AF-A0A1V4SWA3-F1
#
_entry.id   AF-A0A1V4SWA3-F1
#
_cell.length_a   1.000
_cell.length_b   1.000
_cell.length_c   1.000
_cell.angle_alpha   90.00
_cell.angle_beta   90.00
_cell.angle_gamma   90.00
#
_symmetry.space_group_name_H-M   'P 1'
#
loop_
_entity.id
_entity.type
_entity.pdbx_description
1 polymer ?
#
loop_
_entity_poly.entity_id
_entity_poly.type
_entity_poly.pdbx_seq_one_letter_code
_entity_poly.pdbx_strand_id
1 'polypeptide(L)'
;MNFKNWVQANEMAEELNLYSKAELLRRNLKPTKDAKSEIHRVFTGGKWRSFEFYSIKDTVKIKRRNKAKIKREIEINNKVLCEALYIVNKSAKVSRDTKYKAYENRDFKTCNMSKTRSLNLYYLKDRVIEKMINEGKLQFIGYHKQNNVYLELYKNTETEFSFHKISNIKPENTLGNIDNMISSERKINVSISFNDAKEILKKYIS
;
A
#
# COMPACT_ATOMS: atom_id res chain seq x y z
N MET A 1 19.64 27.20 -26.54
CA MET A 1 21.05 26.95 -26.18
C MET A 1 21.31 25.45 -26.12
N ASN A 2 22.58 25.04 -26.25
CA ASN A 2 23.01 23.65 -26.14
C ASN A 2 23.93 23.51 -24.92
N PHE A 3 23.58 22.63 -23.99
CA PHE A 3 24.34 22.35 -22.77
C PHE A 3 25.04 21.00 -22.88
N LYS A 4 26.35 20.97 -22.58
CA LYS A 4 27.20 19.77 -22.68
C LYS A 4 26.78 18.66 -21.71
N ASN A 5 26.11 19.00 -20.62
CA ASN A 5 25.53 18.08 -19.65
C ASN A 5 24.55 18.82 -18.73
N TRP A 6 23.96 18.10 -17.76
CA TRP A 6 23.04 18.68 -16.78
C TRP A 6 23.71 19.58 -15.74
N VAL A 7 25.00 19.43 -15.47
CA VAL A 7 25.72 20.32 -14.53
C VAL A 7 25.76 21.73 -15.12
N GLN A 8 26.25 21.85 -16.35
CA GLN A 8 26.28 23.12 -17.07
C GLN A 8 24.86 23.70 -17.26
N ALA A 9 23.87 22.86 -17.55
CA ALA A 9 22.49 23.32 -17.70
C ALA A 9 21.93 23.91 -16.40
N ASN A 10 22.31 23.38 -15.23
CA ASN A 10 21.84 23.86 -13.94
C ASN A 10 22.56 25.15 -13.51
N GLU A 11 23.87 25.25 -13.73
CA GLU A 11 24.65 26.47 -13.46
C GLU A 11 24.10 27.65 -14.28
N MET A 12 23.94 27.44 -15.59
CA MET A 12 23.37 28.44 -16.50
C MET A 12 21.90 28.74 -16.20
N ALA A 13 21.15 27.77 -15.66
CA ALA A 13 19.74 27.98 -15.30
C ALA A 13 19.58 29.05 -14.20
N GLU A 14 20.53 29.13 -13.27
CA GLU A 14 20.54 30.16 -12.22
C GLU A 14 20.88 31.54 -12.78
N GLU A 15 21.91 31.63 -13.62
CA GLU A 15 22.29 32.88 -14.28
C GLU A 15 21.17 33.43 -15.18
N LEU A 16 20.51 32.55 -15.93
CA LEU A 16 19.51 32.91 -16.93
C LEU A 16 18.08 32.96 -16.38
N ASN A 17 17.87 32.57 -15.12
CA ASN A 17 16.55 32.40 -14.51
C ASN A 17 15.60 31.49 -15.32
N LEU A 18 16.16 30.49 -16.02
CA LEU A 18 15.47 29.58 -16.92
C LEU A 18 15.68 28.13 -16.46
N TYR A 19 14.61 27.47 -16.05
CA TYR A 19 14.70 26.18 -15.38
C TYR A 19 13.90 25.09 -16.09
N SER A 20 14.47 23.89 -16.16
CA SER A 20 13.74 22.71 -16.65
C SER A 20 12.63 22.31 -15.68
N LYS A 21 11.61 21.59 -16.17
CA LYS A 21 10.53 21.04 -15.29
C LYS A 21 11.08 20.20 -14.14
N ALA A 22 12.15 19.45 -14.36
CA ALA A 22 12.77 18.61 -13.34
C ALA A 22 13.38 19.46 -12.21
N GLU A 23 14.03 20.57 -12.56
CA GLU A 23 14.64 21.48 -11.60
C GLU A 23 13.59 22.29 -10.84
N LEU A 24 12.56 22.78 -11.53
CA LEU A 24 11.41 23.41 -10.88
C LEU A 24 10.74 22.48 -9.86
N LEU A 25 10.59 21.20 -10.21
CA LEU A 25 10.03 20.21 -9.29
C LEU A 25 10.86 20.03 -8.02
N ARG A 26 12.20 20.02 -8.13
CA ARG A 26 13.11 19.98 -6.97
C ARG A 26 12.94 21.21 -6.08
N ARG A 27 12.66 22.36 -6.69
CA ARG A 27 12.38 23.65 -6.01
C ARG A 27 10.92 23.78 -5.52
N ASN A 28 10.11 22.73 -5.62
CA ASN A 28 8.68 22.72 -5.27
C ASN A 28 7.85 23.76 -6.05
N LEU A 29 8.23 23.98 -7.31
CA LEU A 29 7.60 24.88 -8.26
C LEU A 29 7.09 24.10 -9.48
N LYS A 30 6.12 24.67 -10.18
CA LYS A 30 5.69 24.22 -11.50
C LYS A 30 5.37 25.42 -12.39
N PRO A 31 5.50 25.29 -13.72
CA PRO A 31 5.05 26.34 -14.64
C PRO A 31 3.56 26.66 -14.44
N THR A 32 3.18 27.93 -14.63
CA THR A 32 1.78 28.33 -14.77
C THR A 32 1.17 27.73 -16.03
N LYS A 33 -0.16 27.82 -16.18
CA LYS A 33 -0.84 27.32 -17.38
C LYS A 33 -0.39 28.07 -18.65
N ASP A 34 -0.08 29.35 -18.50
CA ASP A 34 0.23 30.26 -19.59
C ASP A 34 1.75 30.50 -19.75
N ALA A 35 2.57 29.75 -19.00
CA ALA A 35 4.02 29.88 -19.03
C ALA A 35 4.57 29.53 -20.43
N LYS A 36 5.35 30.43 -21.02
CA LYS A 36 6.03 30.17 -22.28
C LYS A 36 7.31 29.38 -22.02
N SER A 37 7.49 28.30 -22.77
CA SER A 37 8.70 27.47 -22.68
C SER A 37 9.73 27.88 -23.73
N GLU A 38 11.00 27.87 -23.33
CA GLU A 38 12.14 27.90 -24.23
C GLU A 38 12.69 26.49 -24.42
N ILE A 39 12.95 26.11 -25.67
CA ILE A 39 13.51 24.78 -25.97
C ILE A 39 15.03 24.88 -26.01
N HIS A 40 15.71 24.08 -25.20
CA HIS A 40 17.16 23.96 -25.18
C HIS A 40 17.59 22.50 -25.23
N ARG A 41 18.77 22.23 -25.78
CA ARG A 41 19.29 20.85 -25.92
C ARG A 41 20.30 20.57 -24.82
N VAL A 42 20.20 19.39 -24.21
CA VAL A 42 21.18 18.90 -23.24
C VAL A 42 21.73 17.57 -23.75
N PHE A 43 23.05 17.40 -23.73
CA PHE A 43 23.68 16.11 -24.04
C PHE A 43 23.57 15.19 -22.83
N THR A 44 22.83 14.09 -22.98
CA THR A 44 22.57 13.15 -21.88
C THR A 44 22.30 11.74 -22.39
N GLY A 45 22.94 10.74 -21.76
CA GLY A 45 22.86 9.34 -22.18
C GLY A 45 23.37 9.11 -23.61
N GLY A 46 24.51 9.74 -23.95
CA GLY A 46 25.19 9.58 -25.24
C GLY A 46 24.53 10.29 -26.43
N LYS A 47 23.46 11.07 -26.23
CA LYS A 47 22.79 11.81 -27.30
C LYS A 47 22.28 13.18 -26.86
N TRP A 48 22.13 14.08 -27.83
CA TRP A 48 21.47 15.37 -27.63
C TRP A 48 19.96 15.18 -27.51
N ARG A 49 19.36 15.75 -26.46
CA ARG A 49 17.91 15.73 -26.25
C ARG A 49 17.40 17.13 -26.00
N SER A 50 16.23 17.46 -26.52
CA SER A 50 15.58 18.76 -26.30
C SER A 50 14.72 18.73 -25.03
N PHE A 51 14.78 19.79 -24.25
CA PHE A 51 14.00 19.98 -23.04
C PHE A 51 13.38 21.38 -23.02
N GLU A 52 12.22 21.49 -22.39
CA GLU A 52 11.56 22.76 -22.13
C GLU A 52 12.10 23.39 -20.84
N PHE A 53 12.47 24.66 -20.94
CA PHE A 53 12.89 25.52 -19.85
C PHE A 53 11.86 26.64 -19.69
N TYR A 54 11.66 27.07 -18.46
CA TYR A 54 10.64 28.04 -18.09
C TYR A 54 11.25 29.12 -17.22
N SER A 55 10.83 30.36 -17.44
CA SER A 55 11.24 31.47 -16.56
C SER A 55 10.72 31.21 -15.15
N ILE A 56 11.56 31.46 -14.14
CA ILE A 56 11.13 31.34 -12.73
C ILE A 56 9.93 32.24 -12.41
N LYS A 57 9.79 33.38 -13.11
CA LYS A 57 8.68 34.33 -12.96
C LYS A 57 7.34 33.74 -13.38
N ASP A 58 7.35 32.79 -14.32
CA ASP A 58 6.15 32.11 -14.82
C ASP A 58 5.89 30.79 -14.08
N THR A 59 6.32 30.71 -12.81
CA THR A 59 6.14 29.52 -11.98
C THR A 59 5.34 29.80 -10.74
N VAL A 60 4.66 28.77 -10.26
CA VAL A 60 3.89 28.80 -9.01
C VAL A 60 4.32 27.67 -8.11
N LYS A 61 4.26 27.90 -6.79
CA LYS A 61 4.45 26.83 -5.80
C LYS A 61 3.47 25.71 -6.06
N ILE A 62 4.00 24.47 -6.02
CA ILE A 62 3.17 23.29 -6.06
C ILE A 62 2.36 23.27 -4.77
N LYS A 63 1.07 23.59 -4.88
CA LYS A 63 0.08 23.33 -3.83
C LYS A 63 -0.04 21.81 -3.70
N ARG A 64 0.75 21.22 -2.82
CA ARG A 64 0.44 19.88 -2.33
C ARG A 64 -0.90 20.03 -1.63
N ARG A 65 -1.93 19.31 -2.08
CA ARG A 65 -3.07 19.07 -1.19
C ARG A 65 -2.44 18.40 0.01
N ASN A 66 -2.33 19.14 1.11
CA ASN A 66 -2.40 18.52 2.40
C ASN A 66 -3.75 17.81 2.34
N LYS A 67 -3.76 16.52 1.97
CA LYS A 67 -4.73 15.63 2.60
C LYS A 67 -4.41 15.87 4.05
N ALA A 68 -5.17 16.76 4.67
CA ALA A 68 -5.17 16.85 6.11
C ALA A 68 -5.30 15.39 6.49
N LYS A 69 -4.22 14.83 7.06
CA LYS A 69 -4.38 13.73 7.97
C LYS A 69 -5.22 14.37 9.04
N ILE A 70 -6.54 14.40 8.82
CA ILE A 70 -7.47 14.25 9.90
C ILE A 70 -7.10 12.84 10.37
N LYS A 71 -6.03 12.75 11.17
CA LYS A 71 -5.91 11.71 12.17
C LYS A 71 -7.14 12.00 13.02
N ARG A 72 -8.29 11.49 12.59
CA ARG A 72 -9.31 11.12 13.56
C ARG A 72 -8.49 10.25 14.51
N GLU A 73 -8.34 10.70 15.74
CA GLU A 73 -7.82 9.82 16.77
C GLU A 73 -8.87 8.72 16.90
N ILE A 74 -8.72 7.69 16.06
CA ILE A 74 -9.57 6.53 16.11
C ILE A 74 -9.12 5.83 17.37
N GLU A 75 -9.98 5.88 18.37
CA GLU A 75 -9.82 5.12 19.59
C GLU A 75 -9.71 3.64 19.24
N ILE A 76 -8.64 3.00 19.71
CA ILE A 76 -8.38 1.59 19.43
C ILE A 76 -9.18 0.77 20.44
N ASN A 77 -10.34 0.30 20.01
CA ASN A 77 -11.15 -0.68 20.73
C ASN A 77 -11.27 -2.00 19.93
N ASN A 78 -11.88 -3.02 20.53
CA ASN A 78 -12.00 -4.35 19.93
C ASN A 78 -12.70 -4.33 18.57
N LYS A 79 -13.79 -3.58 18.43
CA LYS A 79 -14.51 -3.43 17.17
C LYS A 79 -13.61 -2.85 16.08
N VAL A 80 -12.90 -1.76 16.37
CA VAL A 80 -11.98 -1.11 15.42
C VAL A 80 -10.83 -2.06 15.03
N LEU A 81 -10.28 -2.81 15.99
CA LEU A 81 -9.24 -3.82 15.71
C LEU A 81 -9.76 -4.93 14.78
N CYS A 82 -10.95 -5.45 15.05
CA CYS A 82 -11.56 -6.48 14.22
C CYS A 82 -11.91 -5.98 12.81
N GLU A 83 -12.45 -4.77 12.66
CA GLU A 83 -12.69 -4.14 11.36
C GLU A 83 -11.37 -3.96 10.58
N ALA A 84 -10.33 -3.50 11.27
CA ALA A 84 -9.01 -3.30 10.65
C ALA A 84 -8.39 -4.62 10.18
N LEU A 85 -8.48 -5.65 11.03
CA LEU A 85 -8.01 -7.00 10.71
C LEU A 85 -8.79 -7.62 9.56
N TYR A 86 -10.11 -7.41 9.51
CA TYR A 86 -10.96 -7.82 8.39
C TYR A 86 -10.51 -7.18 7.07
N ILE A 87 -10.31 -5.86 7.05
CA ILE A 87 -9.87 -5.13 5.86
C ILE A 87 -8.49 -5.59 5.37
N VAL A 88 -7.53 -5.75 6.28
CA VAL A 88 -6.18 -6.21 5.96
C VAL A 88 -6.22 -7.65 5.42
N ASN A 89 -6.98 -8.54 6.04
CA ASN A 89 -7.15 -9.93 5.57
C ASN A 89 -7.79 -9.98 4.18
N LYS A 90 -8.83 -9.18 3.92
CA LYS A 90 -9.45 -9.07 2.60
C LYS A 90 -8.47 -8.53 1.55
N SER A 91 -7.69 -7.51 1.89
CA SER A 91 -6.65 -6.98 0.98
C SER A 91 -5.52 -7.98 0.72
N ALA A 92 -5.18 -8.83 1.69
CA ALA A 92 -4.21 -9.91 1.51
C ALA A 92 -4.73 -10.93 0.48
N LYS A 93 -6.00 -11.34 0.61
CA LYS A 93 -6.68 -12.23 -0.33
C LYS A 93 -6.77 -11.63 -1.74
N VAL A 94 -7.08 -10.34 -1.88
CA VAL A 94 -7.01 -9.66 -3.19
C VAL A 94 -5.61 -9.77 -3.79
N SER A 95 -4.56 -9.53 -3.00
CA SER A 95 -3.17 -9.62 -3.48
C SER A 95 -2.78 -11.05 -3.86
N ARG A 96 -3.27 -12.06 -3.13
CA ARG A 96 -3.14 -13.48 -3.48
C ARG A 96 -3.81 -13.79 -4.83
N ASP A 97 -5.03 -13.32 -5.04
CA ASP A 97 -5.79 -13.58 -6.27
C ASP A 97 -5.14 -12.85 -7.46
N THR A 98 -4.68 -11.61 -7.28
CA THR A 98 -3.89 -10.87 -8.28
C THR A 98 -2.59 -11.58 -8.63
N LYS A 99 -1.88 -12.12 -7.63
CA LYS A 99 -0.65 -12.91 -7.85
C LYS A 99 -0.92 -14.12 -8.76
N TYR A 100 -2.00 -14.86 -8.50
CA TYR A 100 -2.38 -16.03 -9.31
C TYR A 100 -2.66 -15.64 -10.76
N LYS A 101 -3.54 -14.65 -10.98
CA LYS A 101 -3.87 -14.15 -12.32
C LYS A 101 -2.64 -13.61 -13.08
N ALA A 102 -1.77 -12.87 -12.40
CA ALA A 102 -0.56 -12.33 -13.00
C ALA A 102 0.43 -13.44 -13.40
N TYR A 103 0.52 -14.51 -12.61
CA TYR A 103 1.34 -15.68 -12.95
C TYR A 103 0.82 -16.39 -14.20
N GLU A 104 -0.49 -16.63 -14.31
CA GLU A 104 -1.12 -17.21 -15.50
C GLU A 104 -0.87 -16.37 -16.75
N ASN A 105 -0.93 -15.04 -16.61
CA ASN A 105 -0.66 -14.08 -17.68
C ASN A 105 0.84 -13.83 -17.95
N ARG A 106 1.74 -14.55 -17.28
CA ARG A 106 3.21 -14.35 -17.36
C ARG A 106 3.70 -12.93 -17.03
N ASP A 107 2.91 -12.14 -16.30
CA ASP A 107 3.34 -10.86 -15.74
C ASP A 107 4.06 -11.07 -14.40
N PHE A 108 5.33 -11.48 -14.49
CA PHE A 108 6.14 -11.80 -13.32
C PHE A 108 6.43 -10.58 -12.44
N LYS A 109 6.42 -9.36 -12.99
CA LYS A 109 6.61 -8.14 -12.21
C LYS A 109 5.44 -7.92 -11.25
N THR A 110 4.21 -7.99 -11.76
CA THR A 110 3.01 -7.85 -10.93
C THR A 110 2.85 -9.04 -9.98
N CYS A 111 3.20 -10.24 -10.43
CA CYS A 111 3.21 -11.44 -9.58
C CYS A 111 4.09 -11.26 -8.34
N ASN A 112 5.36 -10.85 -8.53
CA ASN A 112 6.31 -10.67 -7.42
C ASN A 112 5.91 -9.54 -6.47
N MET A 113 5.41 -8.42 -7.01
CA MET A 113 4.89 -7.32 -6.20
C MET A 113 3.70 -7.77 -5.35
N SER A 114 2.75 -8.49 -5.95
CA SER A 114 1.54 -8.98 -5.27
C SER A 114 1.86 -10.07 -4.25
N LYS A 115 2.83 -10.96 -4.54
CA LYS A 115 3.36 -11.94 -3.59
C LYS A 115 3.92 -11.25 -2.34
N THR A 116 4.83 -10.30 -2.54
CA THR A 116 5.47 -9.56 -1.44
C THR A 116 4.43 -8.82 -0.60
N ARG A 117 3.49 -8.12 -1.26
CA ARG A 117 2.40 -7.43 -0.57
C ARG A 117 1.52 -8.39 0.23
N SER A 118 1.15 -9.53 -0.35
CA SER A 118 0.31 -10.54 0.31
C SER A 118 1.00 -11.10 1.56
N LEU A 119 2.29 -11.44 1.48
CA LEU A 119 3.06 -11.96 2.60
C LEU A 119 3.13 -10.94 3.74
N ASN A 120 3.43 -9.69 3.44
CA ASN A 120 3.51 -8.62 4.45
C ASN A 120 2.17 -8.40 5.17
N LEU A 121 1.04 -8.52 4.46
CA LEU A 121 -0.28 -8.36 5.05
C LEU A 121 -0.68 -9.57 5.90
N TYR A 122 -0.33 -10.79 5.49
CA TYR A 122 -0.55 -11.99 6.31
C TYR A 122 0.31 -11.97 7.57
N TYR A 123 1.58 -11.57 7.46
CA TYR A 123 2.45 -11.39 8.62
C TYR A 123 1.90 -10.37 9.63
N LEU A 124 1.43 -9.21 9.17
CA LEU A 124 0.76 -8.23 10.03
C LEU A 124 -0.49 -8.81 10.70
N LYS A 125 -1.33 -9.50 9.93
CA LYS A 125 -2.55 -10.14 10.43
C LYS A 125 -2.23 -11.17 11.53
N ASP A 126 -1.27 -12.06 11.29
CA ASP A 126 -0.96 -13.14 12.22
C ASP A 126 -0.38 -12.61 13.54
N ARG A 127 0.50 -11.60 13.49
CA ARG A 127 1.00 -10.90 14.69
C ARG A 127 -0.10 -10.22 15.50
N VAL A 128 -1.05 -9.58 14.83
CA VAL A 128 -2.20 -8.97 15.51
C VAL A 128 -3.06 -10.04 16.18
N ILE A 129 -3.35 -11.15 15.48
CA ILE A 129 -4.12 -12.27 16.03
C ILE A 129 -3.43 -12.82 17.27
N GLU A 130 -2.12 -13.07 17.21
CA GLU A 130 -1.34 -13.56 18.36
C GLU A 130 -1.45 -12.62 19.56
N LYS A 131 -1.28 -11.31 19.36
CA LYS A 131 -1.43 -10.33 20.44
C LYS A 131 -2.87 -10.31 20.98
N MET A 132 -3.88 -10.35 20.12
CA MET A 132 -5.29 -10.40 20.55
C MET A 132 -5.64 -11.67 21.32
N ILE A 133 -5.05 -12.83 20.96
CA ILE A 133 -5.19 -14.07 21.71
C ILE A 133 -4.57 -13.93 23.09
N ASN A 134 -3.33 -13.42 23.17
CA ASN A 134 -2.61 -13.23 24.43
C ASN A 134 -3.33 -12.25 25.38
N GLU A 135 -4.06 -11.27 24.83
CA GLU A 135 -4.89 -10.33 25.59
C GLU A 135 -6.31 -10.84 25.86
N GLY A 136 -6.63 -12.09 25.52
CA GLY A 136 -7.96 -12.68 25.75
C GLY A 136 -9.08 -12.12 24.88
N LYS A 137 -8.76 -11.35 23.83
CA LYS A 137 -9.73 -10.72 22.91
C LYS A 137 -10.22 -11.67 21.83
N LEU A 138 -9.53 -12.78 21.60
CA LEU A 138 -9.90 -13.81 20.63
C LEU A 138 -9.95 -15.16 21.33
N GLN A 139 -11.09 -15.82 21.22
CA GLN A 139 -11.31 -17.16 21.74
C GLN A 139 -11.10 -18.20 20.63
N PHE A 140 -10.35 -19.25 20.94
CA PHE A 140 -10.22 -20.40 20.07
C PHE A 140 -11.54 -21.18 20.00
N ILE A 141 -11.98 -21.51 18.77
CA ILE A 141 -13.24 -22.20 18.53
C ILE A 141 -13.03 -23.63 18.05
N GLY A 142 -11.97 -23.88 17.28
CA GLY A 142 -11.70 -25.20 16.70
C GLY A 142 -10.92 -25.10 15.40
N TYR A 143 -10.90 -26.21 14.66
CA TYR A 143 -10.14 -26.32 13.42
C TYR A 143 -11.03 -26.52 12.20
N HIS A 144 -10.72 -25.86 11.10
CA HIS A 144 -11.26 -26.16 9.77
C HIS A 144 -10.19 -26.82 8.90
N LYS A 145 -10.60 -27.59 7.90
CA LYS A 145 -9.70 -28.11 6.85
C LYS A 145 -9.97 -27.40 5.52
N GLN A 146 -8.91 -26.94 4.86
CA GLN A 146 -8.96 -26.35 3.51
C GLN A 146 -7.77 -26.81 2.69
N ASN A 147 -8.01 -27.49 1.55
CA ASN A 147 -6.96 -27.96 0.63
C ASN A 147 -5.79 -28.67 1.34
N ASN A 148 -6.11 -29.60 2.25
CA ASN A 148 -5.16 -30.35 3.11
C ASN A 148 -4.39 -29.52 4.16
N VAL A 149 -4.70 -28.24 4.33
CA VAL A 149 -4.19 -27.40 5.41
C VAL A 149 -5.23 -27.29 6.51
N TYR A 150 -4.80 -27.33 7.77
CA TYR A 150 -5.65 -27.07 8.92
C TYR A 150 -5.59 -25.59 9.32
N LEU A 151 -6.74 -25.02 9.63
CA LEU A 151 -6.89 -23.63 10.00
C LEU A 151 -7.53 -23.53 11.38
N GLU A 152 -6.83 -22.93 12.34
CA GLU A 152 -7.39 -22.55 13.64
C GLU A 152 -8.41 -21.42 13.44
N LEU A 153 -9.63 -21.60 13.95
CA LEU A 153 -10.65 -20.56 13.97
C LEU A 153 -10.63 -19.85 15.32
N TYR A 154 -10.48 -18.53 15.27
CA TYR A 154 -10.63 -17.65 16.41
C TYR A 154 -11.82 -16.71 16.21
N LYS A 155 -12.59 -16.49 17.26
CA LYS A 155 -13.73 -15.56 17.26
C LYS A 155 -13.55 -14.53 18.37
N ASN A 156 -13.90 -13.28 18.08
CA ASN A 156 -14.01 -12.26 19.12
C ASN A 156 -15.37 -12.38 19.80
N THR A 157 -15.43 -12.31 21.12
CA THR A 157 -16.67 -12.53 21.89
C THR A 157 -17.60 -11.33 21.85
N GLU A 158 -17.09 -10.13 21.55
CA GLU A 158 -17.84 -8.87 21.52
C GLU A 158 -18.32 -8.47 20.12
N THR A 159 -17.89 -9.20 19.07
CA THR A 159 -18.18 -8.85 17.68
C THR A 159 -18.48 -10.09 16.84
N GLU A 160 -19.01 -9.88 15.64
CA GLU A 160 -19.30 -10.95 14.68
C GLU A 160 -18.05 -11.49 13.96
N PHE A 161 -16.89 -10.87 14.18
CA PHE A 161 -15.69 -11.18 13.42
C PHE A 161 -15.03 -12.47 13.87
N SER A 162 -14.62 -13.26 12.88
CA SER A 162 -13.80 -14.45 13.06
C SER A 162 -12.61 -14.45 12.10
N PHE A 163 -11.53 -15.09 12.53
CA PHE A 163 -10.27 -15.09 11.84
C PHE A 163 -9.64 -16.48 11.86
N HIS A 164 -9.05 -16.86 10.73
CA HIS A 164 -8.30 -18.10 10.61
C HIS A 164 -6.80 -17.85 10.73
N LYS A 165 -6.10 -18.73 11.45
CA LYS A 165 -4.63 -18.86 11.44
C LYS A 165 -4.29 -20.24 10.88
N ILE A 166 -3.15 -20.36 10.18
CA ILE A 166 -2.68 -21.69 9.75
C ILE A 166 -2.25 -22.46 11.00
N SER A 167 -2.77 -23.67 11.15
CA SER A 167 -2.35 -24.62 12.17
C SER A 167 -1.11 -25.39 11.71
N ASN A 168 -0.16 -25.59 12.63
CA ASN A 168 0.95 -26.53 12.44
C ASN A 168 0.62 -27.94 12.94
N ILE A 169 -0.56 -28.12 13.54
CA ILE A 169 -1.01 -29.37 14.16
C ILE A 169 -2.13 -29.95 13.31
N LYS A 170 -2.11 -31.28 13.14
CA LYS A 170 -3.23 -32.04 12.62
C LYS A 170 -4.20 -32.34 13.77
N PRO A 171 -5.39 -31.74 13.81
CA PRO A 171 -6.35 -31.98 14.86
C PRO A 171 -7.05 -33.34 14.66
N GLU A 172 -7.51 -33.92 15.76
CA GLU A 172 -8.33 -35.14 15.74
C GLU A 172 -9.73 -34.87 15.18
N ASN A 173 -10.31 -33.74 15.58
CA ASN A 173 -11.65 -33.31 15.16
C ASN A 173 -11.61 -31.95 14.46
N THR A 174 -12.48 -31.78 13.47
CA THR A 174 -12.63 -30.52 12.73
C THR A 174 -14.08 -30.06 12.74
N LEU A 175 -14.29 -28.75 12.66
CA LEU A 175 -15.58 -28.09 12.50
C LEU A 175 -16.17 -28.29 11.09
N GLY A 176 -15.45 -28.98 10.20
CA GLY A 176 -15.82 -29.22 8.80
C GLY A 176 -14.76 -28.76 7.80
N ASN A 177 -15.07 -28.99 6.53
CA ASN A 177 -14.24 -28.60 5.39
C ASN A 177 -14.68 -27.23 4.84
N ILE A 178 -13.72 -26.44 4.39
CA ILE A 178 -13.96 -25.25 3.58
C ILE A 178 -13.63 -25.61 2.14
N ASP A 179 -14.65 -26.02 1.39
CA ASP A 179 -14.51 -26.61 0.06
C ASP A 179 -13.91 -25.63 -0.96
N ASN A 180 -14.24 -24.35 -0.83
CA ASN A 180 -13.78 -23.29 -1.72
C ASN A 180 -12.76 -22.38 -1.05
N MET A 181 -11.85 -21.82 -1.85
CA MET A 181 -10.89 -20.84 -1.35
C MET A 181 -11.63 -19.63 -0.74
N ILE A 182 -11.18 -19.17 0.43
CA ILE A 182 -11.87 -18.08 1.13
C ILE A 182 -11.81 -16.82 0.26
N SER A 183 -12.99 -16.29 -0.09
CA SER A 183 -13.18 -15.17 -1.00
C SER A 183 -12.54 -13.87 -0.48
N SER A 184 -11.96 -13.11 -1.43
CA SER A 184 -11.45 -11.76 -1.26
C SER A 184 -12.53 -10.68 -1.23
N GLU A 185 -13.76 -11.01 -1.64
CA GLU A 185 -14.91 -10.11 -1.66
C GLU A 185 -15.29 -9.64 -0.25
N ARG A 186 -15.61 -8.35 -0.11
CA ARG A 186 -16.07 -7.77 1.14
C ARG A 186 -17.59 -7.91 1.23
N LYS A 187 -18.03 -8.63 2.26
CA LYS A 187 -19.45 -8.79 2.59
C LYS A 187 -19.90 -7.91 3.76
N ILE A 188 -18.94 -7.46 4.58
CA ILE A 188 -19.19 -6.61 5.74
C ILE A 188 -18.79 -5.19 5.36
N ASN A 189 -19.72 -4.25 5.55
CA ASN A 189 -19.43 -2.83 5.39
C ASN A 189 -18.67 -2.33 6.63
N VAL A 190 -17.55 -1.65 6.42
CA VAL A 190 -16.61 -1.25 7.47
C VAL A 190 -16.28 0.22 7.30
N SER A 191 -16.11 0.91 8.42
CA SER A 191 -16.07 2.38 8.47
C SER A 191 -14.70 2.97 8.15
N ILE A 192 -13.63 2.18 8.28
CA ILE A 192 -12.25 2.64 8.17
C ILE A 192 -11.62 2.29 6.81
N SER A 193 -10.67 3.11 6.37
CA SER A 193 -9.93 2.86 5.13
C SER A 193 -8.85 1.79 5.31
N PHE A 194 -8.35 1.23 4.21
CA PHE A 194 -7.22 0.27 4.26
C PHE A 194 -5.95 0.88 4.86
N ASN A 195 -5.67 2.16 4.60
CA ASN A 195 -4.50 2.82 5.15
C ASN A 195 -4.65 3.02 6.66
N ASP A 196 -5.83 3.45 7.12
CA ASP A 196 -6.10 3.59 8.55
C ASP A 196 -6.03 2.23 9.25
N ALA A 197 -6.63 1.19 8.66
CA ALA A 197 -6.55 -0.17 9.18
C ALA A 197 -5.10 -0.63 9.38
N LYS A 198 -4.22 -0.42 8.39
CA LYS A 198 -2.80 -0.76 8.54
C LYS A 198 -2.12 -0.01 9.68
N GLU A 199 -2.37 1.28 9.81
CA GLU A 199 -1.73 2.11 10.83
C GLU A 199 -2.27 1.79 12.24
N ILE A 200 -3.57 1.53 12.37
CA ILE A 200 -4.20 1.03 13.60
C ILE A 200 -3.55 -0.29 14.04
N LEU A 201 -3.47 -1.27 13.14
CA LEU A 201 -2.93 -2.59 13.46
C LEU A 201 -1.44 -2.53 13.81
N LYS A 202 -0.65 -1.72 13.10
CA LYS A 202 0.76 -1.50 13.42
C LYS A 202 0.93 -0.85 14.79
N LYS A 203 0.16 0.20 15.09
CA LYS A 203 0.18 0.89 16.39
C LYS A 203 -0.19 -0.07 17.51
N TYR A 204 -1.12 -1.00 17.27
CA TYR A 204 -1.54 -1.99 18.25
C TYR A 204 -0.46 -3.03 18.58
N ILE A 205 0.36 -3.46 17.60
CA ILE A 205 1.42 -4.46 17.81
C ILE A 205 2.81 -3.86 18.07
N SER A 206 2.91 -2.53 18.10
CA SER A 206 4.13 -1.80 18.50
C SER A 206 4.22 -1.79 20.02
#